data_AF-A0A9P3GNT1-F1
#
_entry.id   AF-A0A9P3GNT1-F1
#
_cell.length_a   1.000
_cell.length_b   1.000
_cell.length_c   1.000
_cell.angle_alpha   90.00
_cell.angle_beta   90.00
_cell.angle_gamma   90.00
#
_symmetry.space_group_name_H-M   'P 1'
#
loop_
_entity.id
_entity.type
_entity.pdbx_description
1 polymer ?
#
loop_
_entity_poly.entity_id
_entity_poly.type
_entity_poly.pdbx_seq_one_letter_code
_entity_poly.pdbx_strand_id
1 'polypeptide(L)'
;MCFQGNSASLSSTYVKHQLAALWENAKSCALDTTKGGAPTGINAPVKSAYTRALYEYQYPSVSQSPSFQTTFDQPELTFLCDHEAILSLKPFMRSTAPAMNGAATQASSQLVFRYRVPFERTSVKDRSFGIDGNAPVHTIRMLTLKLEEATLIGSMMDQEQATTRSHLRRYLGFLQESGHHIFFDLPEFAAREKVSLTDYALACDDTKLDQYSKGVSVLGTPIDRIDSFLETQWAAARNLASEKRDGLAASIAVFDTRWLLNRPAHTLCHARIEFNAPEIKALCSREVVLCFKVRRVAVFSSAAFSDDPPLILDDLTIAFVMNVMKYDSKIGILELDFSTARYIPGISPSAKKEHPQFPSLVALLSTEYLDALLSYSYHVIYRPSIHTATSSVGSEYWQPIHQVGNDYRPRSHGRTLIWFERIRDISLSACDQVVTLSEDAINFYFRSLQIRSGQDHPLSRWTNDKFTATFNPITIRLLTNRKVIVTQNKMVHTSLSDHFWNDKVTGTSQVVGSSLQWYNFDSVTLQRWLFPNHHLRV
;
A
#
# COMPACT_ATOMS: atom_id res chain seq x y z
N MET A 1 3.46 -27.77 -12.34
CA MET A 1 3.00 -26.49 -11.75
C MET A 1 3.91 -25.39 -12.25
N CYS A 2 3.34 -24.25 -12.61
CA CYS A 2 3.92 -23.20 -13.45
C CYS A 2 5.14 -22.48 -12.86
N PHE A 3 5.73 -21.57 -13.67
CA PHE A 3 6.94 -20.79 -13.40
C PHE A 3 7.09 -20.44 -11.91
N GLN A 4 8.13 -20.99 -11.28
CA GLN A 4 8.51 -20.73 -9.88
C GLN A 4 7.45 -21.08 -8.81
N GLY A 5 6.47 -21.93 -9.12
CA GLY A 5 5.44 -22.37 -8.18
C GLY A 5 4.26 -21.41 -8.01
N ASN A 6 4.15 -20.38 -8.86
CA ASN A 6 2.95 -19.55 -8.96
C ASN A 6 1.97 -20.15 -10.00
N SER A 7 0.75 -20.44 -9.59
CA SER A 7 -0.31 -21.02 -10.43
C SER A 7 -1.32 -20.00 -10.95
N ALA A 8 -1.06 -18.70 -10.81
CA ALA A 8 -1.94 -17.62 -11.27
C ALA A 8 -2.34 -17.70 -12.75
N SER A 9 -1.43 -18.07 -13.64
CA SER A 9 -1.74 -18.21 -15.07
C SER A 9 -2.71 -19.37 -15.34
N LEU A 10 -2.52 -20.50 -14.67
CA LEU A 10 -3.44 -21.65 -14.75
C LEU A 10 -4.80 -21.32 -14.16
N SER A 11 -4.82 -20.67 -13.00
CA SER A 11 -6.04 -20.25 -12.32
C SER A 11 -6.82 -19.25 -13.17
N SER A 12 -6.15 -18.26 -13.74
CA SER A 12 -6.77 -17.31 -14.66
C SER A 12 -7.39 -18.00 -15.87
N THR A 13 -6.66 -18.93 -16.49
CA THR A 13 -7.15 -19.71 -17.64
C THR A 13 -8.35 -20.57 -17.24
N TYR A 14 -8.28 -21.24 -16.10
CA TYR A 14 -9.37 -22.09 -15.59
C TYR A 14 -10.66 -21.31 -15.34
N VAL A 15 -10.57 -20.14 -14.69
CA VAL A 15 -11.73 -19.26 -14.45
C VAL A 15 -12.28 -18.72 -15.78
N LYS A 16 -11.42 -18.32 -16.72
CA LYS A 16 -11.84 -17.89 -18.07
C LYS A 16 -12.61 -18.97 -18.83
N HIS A 17 -12.16 -20.22 -18.76
CA HIS A 17 -12.86 -21.32 -19.42
C HIS A 17 -14.23 -21.60 -18.80
N GLN A 18 -14.37 -21.48 -17.48
CA GLN A 18 -15.68 -21.57 -16.83
C GLN A 18 -16.63 -20.46 -17.32
N LEU A 19 -16.17 -19.21 -17.36
CA LEU A 19 -16.95 -18.09 -17.86
C LEU A 19 -17.34 -18.28 -19.34
N ALA A 20 -16.42 -18.77 -20.17
CA ALA A 20 -16.68 -19.09 -21.57
C ALA A 20 -17.77 -20.17 -21.74
N ALA A 21 -17.68 -21.25 -20.96
CA ALA A 21 -18.67 -22.33 -21.00
C ALA A 21 -20.05 -21.85 -20.55
N LEU A 22 -20.14 -21.03 -19.51
CA LEU A 22 -21.40 -20.42 -19.06
C LEU A 22 -22.01 -19.51 -20.14
N TRP A 23 -21.18 -18.74 -20.84
CA TRP A 23 -21.65 -17.90 -21.95
C TRP A 23 -22.16 -18.74 -23.14
N GLU A 24 -21.45 -19.78 -23.56
CA GLU A 24 -21.92 -20.66 -24.65
C GLU A 24 -23.24 -21.37 -24.30
N ASN A 25 -23.38 -21.81 -23.04
CA ASN A 25 -24.64 -22.38 -22.55
C ASN A 25 -25.78 -21.35 -22.60
N ALA A 26 -25.53 -20.11 -22.18
CA ALA A 26 -26.49 -19.02 -22.24
C ALA A 26 -26.91 -18.70 -23.69
N LYS A 27 -25.94 -18.68 -24.61
CA LYS A 27 -26.16 -18.45 -26.03
C LYS A 27 -26.97 -19.57 -26.68
N SER A 28 -26.63 -20.83 -26.44
CA SER A 28 -27.41 -21.97 -26.96
C SER A 28 -28.86 -21.90 -26.47
N CYS A 29 -29.05 -21.64 -25.17
CA CYS A 29 -30.38 -21.54 -24.56
C CYS A 29 -31.22 -20.40 -25.18
N ALA A 30 -30.62 -19.24 -25.44
CA ALA A 30 -31.29 -18.12 -26.09
C ALA A 30 -31.71 -18.47 -27.54
N LEU A 31 -30.82 -19.10 -28.30
CA LEU A 31 -31.07 -19.48 -29.70
C LEU A 31 -32.16 -20.56 -29.83
N ASP A 32 -32.20 -21.55 -28.92
CA ASP A 32 -33.22 -22.61 -28.96
C ASP A 32 -34.61 -22.06 -28.64
N THR A 33 -34.71 -21.08 -27.73
CA THR A 33 -35.98 -20.43 -27.40
C THR A 33 -36.59 -19.72 -28.62
N THR A 34 -35.76 -19.10 -29.47
CA THR A 34 -36.24 -18.43 -30.70
C THR A 34 -36.81 -19.39 -31.75
N LYS A 35 -36.39 -20.66 -31.76
CA LYS A 35 -36.85 -21.66 -32.74
C LYS A 35 -38.17 -22.32 -32.33
N GLY A 36 -38.40 -22.44 -31.01
CA GLY A 36 -39.54 -23.19 -30.47
C GLY A 36 -40.85 -22.40 -30.35
N GLY A 37 -40.90 -21.13 -30.76
CA GLY A 37 -42.09 -20.28 -30.59
C GLY A 37 -42.44 -19.98 -29.11
N ALA A 38 -41.56 -20.35 -28.18
CA ALA A 38 -41.72 -20.03 -26.76
C ALA A 38 -41.61 -18.51 -26.57
N PRO A 39 -42.34 -17.92 -25.59
CA PRO A 39 -42.35 -16.47 -25.41
C PRO A 39 -40.94 -15.94 -25.11
N THR A 40 -40.32 -15.35 -26.13
CA THR A 40 -39.09 -14.56 -26.01
C THR A 40 -39.50 -13.15 -25.59
N GLY A 41 -39.19 -12.73 -24.37
CA GLY A 41 -39.39 -11.35 -23.91
C GLY A 41 -39.80 -11.24 -22.44
N ILE A 42 -40.46 -10.14 -22.11
CA ILE A 42 -40.91 -9.74 -20.75
C ILE A 42 -41.77 -10.82 -20.07
N ASN A 43 -42.41 -11.70 -20.85
CA ASN A 43 -43.28 -12.77 -20.35
C ASN A 43 -42.55 -14.11 -20.13
N ALA A 44 -41.24 -14.18 -20.38
CA ALA A 44 -40.46 -15.37 -20.08
C ALA A 44 -40.32 -15.53 -18.55
N PRO A 45 -40.43 -16.75 -17.99
CA PRO A 45 -40.26 -16.96 -16.57
C PRO A 45 -38.87 -16.50 -16.12
N VAL A 46 -38.78 -15.76 -15.01
CA VAL A 46 -37.54 -15.14 -14.48
C VAL A 46 -36.35 -16.10 -14.48
N LYS A 47 -36.58 -17.39 -14.17
CA LYS A 47 -35.55 -18.43 -14.21
C LYS A 47 -34.87 -18.60 -15.57
N SER A 48 -35.61 -18.48 -16.67
CA SER A 48 -35.00 -18.57 -18.02
C SER A 48 -34.23 -17.31 -18.41
N ALA A 49 -34.53 -16.16 -17.80
CA ALA A 49 -33.76 -14.94 -17.99
C ALA A 49 -32.37 -15.04 -17.34
N TYR A 50 -32.27 -15.64 -16.14
CA TYR A 50 -30.99 -15.88 -15.48
C TYR A 50 -30.07 -16.81 -16.28
N THR A 51 -30.58 -17.90 -16.85
CA THR A 51 -29.75 -18.81 -17.67
C THR A 51 -29.20 -18.14 -18.92
N ARG A 52 -29.93 -17.19 -19.51
CA ARG A 52 -29.55 -16.49 -20.75
C ARG A 52 -28.73 -15.22 -20.51
N ALA A 53 -28.61 -14.78 -19.26
CA ALA A 53 -28.11 -13.48 -18.86
C ALA A 53 -26.75 -13.11 -19.46
N LEU A 54 -25.81 -14.07 -19.52
CA LEU A 54 -24.46 -13.82 -20.05
C LEU A 54 -24.45 -13.49 -21.56
N TYR A 55 -25.45 -13.93 -22.31
CA TYR A 55 -25.54 -13.73 -23.75
C TYR A 55 -26.55 -12.65 -24.13
N GLU A 56 -27.70 -12.58 -23.47
CA GLU A 56 -28.72 -11.57 -23.74
C GLU A 56 -29.31 -10.99 -22.46
N TYR A 57 -29.61 -9.70 -22.52
CA TYR A 57 -30.22 -8.97 -21.43
C TYR A 57 -31.31 -8.05 -21.96
N GLN A 58 -32.47 -8.12 -21.32
CA GLN A 58 -33.59 -7.23 -21.57
C GLN A 58 -34.02 -6.61 -20.25
N TYR A 59 -33.94 -5.30 -20.15
CA TYR A 59 -34.49 -4.56 -19.03
C TYR A 59 -35.93 -4.16 -19.34
N PRO A 60 -36.92 -4.67 -18.58
CA PRO A 60 -38.31 -4.26 -18.77
C PRO A 60 -38.46 -2.79 -18.38
N SER A 61 -38.93 -1.97 -19.30
CA SER A 61 -39.28 -0.58 -18.99
C SER A 61 -40.64 -0.54 -18.31
N VAL A 62 -40.70 0.05 -17.12
CA VAL A 62 -41.97 0.25 -16.37
C VAL A 62 -42.74 1.47 -16.93
N SER A 63 -42.07 2.31 -17.73
CA SER A 63 -42.61 3.52 -18.38
C SER A 63 -42.52 3.41 -19.91
N GLN A 64 -43.14 4.32 -20.67
CA GLN A 64 -43.07 4.44 -22.14
C GLN A 64 -41.63 4.65 -22.71
N SER A 65 -40.60 4.55 -21.87
CA SER A 65 -39.20 4.59 -22.29
C SER A 65 -38.84 3.32 -23.09
N PRO A 66 -37.93 3.41 -24.08
CA PRO A 66 -37.51 2.25 -24.85
C PRO A 66 -36.87 1.20 -23.93
N SER A 67 -37.32 -0.05 -24.04
CA SER A 67 -36.73 -1.16 -23.30
C SER A 67 -35.28 -1.36 -23.75
N PHE A 68 -34.33 -1.35 -22.81
CA PHE A 68 -32.94 -1.67 -23.12
C PHE A 68 -32.83 -3.17 -23.41
N GLN A 69 -32.53 -3.51 -24.66
CA GLN A 69 -32.28 -4.87 -25.09
C GLN A 69 -30.92 -4.95 -25.77
N THR A 70 -30.08 -5.88 -25.31
CA THR A 70 -28.74 -6.06 -25.85
C THR A 70 -28.35 -7.54 -25.82
N THR A 71 -27.49 -7.92 -26.76
CA THR A 71 -26.76 -9.18 -26.75
C THR A 71 -25.29 -8.91 -26.50
N PHE A 72 -24.57 -9.82 -25.87
CA PHE A 72 -23.16 -9.66 -25.55
C PHE A 72 -22.31 -10.68 -26.31
N ASP A 73 -21.16 -10.24 -26.82
CA ASP A 73 -20.10 -11.18 -27.15
C ASP A 73 -19.57 -11.84 -25.88
N GLN A 74 -18.76 -12.88 -26.04
CA GLN A 74 -18.13 -13.60 -24.95
C GLN A 74 -17.40 -12.62 -24.01
N PRO A 75 -17.73 -12.58 -22.71
CA PRO A 75 -17.07 -11.70 -21.76
C PRO A 75 -15.62 -12.14 -21.52
N GLU A 76 -14.73 -11.17 -21.35
CA GLU A 76 -13.31 -11.43 -21.08
C GLU A 76 -12.96 -10.99 -19.65
N LEU A 77 -12.26 -11.85 -18.91
CA LEU A 77 -11.80 -11.56 -17.55
C LEU A 77 -10.28 -11.51 -17.51
N THR A 78 -9.69 -10.43 -16.99
CA THR A 78 -8.23 -10.30 -16.83
C THR A 78 -7.87 -9.93 -15.41
N PHE A 79 -7.18 -10.80 -14.69
CA PHE A 79 -6.70 -10.53 -13.34
C PHE A 79 -5.49 -9.60 -13.38
N LEU A 80 -5.51 -8.54 -12.57
CA LEU A 80 -4.36 -7.64 -12.39
C LEU A 80 -3.61 -7.94 -11.10
N CYS A 81 -4.35 -8.34 -10.08
CA CYS A 81 -3.84 -8.57 -8.73
C CYS A 81 -4.76 -9.53 -7.98
N ASP A 82 -4.47 -9.79 -6.71
CA ASP A 82 -5.26 -10.71 -5.88
C ASP A 82 -6.56 -10.11 -5.32
N HIS A 83 -6.85 -8.85 -5.65
CA HIS A 83 -7.99 -8.09 -5.14
C HIS A 83 -9.01 -7.71 -6.22
N GLU A 84 -8.57 -7.49 -7.46
CA GLU A 84 -9.39 -6.94 -8.54
C GLU A 84 -9.08 -7.61 -9.90
N ALA A 85 -10.13 -7.79 -10.69
CA ALA A 85 -10.07 -8.26 -12.06
C ALA A 85 -10.73 -7.26 -13.02
N ILE A 86 -10.32 -7.26 -14.27
CA ILE A 86 -10.95 -6.48 -15.35
C ILE A 86 -11.94 -7.36 -16.09
N LEU A 87 -13.22 -7.01 -15.99
CA LEU A 87 -14.30 -7.60 -16.78
C LEU A 87 -14.55 -6.72 -18.01
N SER A 88 -14.34 -7.27 -19.20
CA SER A 88 -14.64 -6.61 -20.47
C SER A 88 -15.93 -7.15 -21.07
N LEU A 89 -16.88 -6.26 -21.33
CA LEU A 89 -18.19 -6.55 -21.91
C LEU A 89 -18.30 -5.83 -23.27
N LYS A 90 -18.83 -6.55 -24.27
CA LYS A 90 -19.04 -6.02 -25.62
C LYS A 90 -20.54 -6.13 -25.97
N PRO A 91 -21.36 -5.16 -25.53
CA PRO A 91 -22.78 -5.14 -25.86
C PRO A 91 -23.00 -4.77 -27.32
N PHE A 92 -23.82 -5.57 -27.99
CA PHE A 92 -24.42 -5.25 -29.27
C PHE A 92 -25.83 -4.70 -29.00
N MET A 93 -26.02 -3.40 -29.25
CA MET A 93 -27.32 -2.75 -29.05
C MET A 93 -28.16 -2.89 -30.31
N ARG A 94 -29.37 -3.40 -30.14
CA ARG A 94 -30.38 -3.31 -31.20
C ARG A 94 -31.06 -1.95 -31.04
N SER A 95 -30.85 -1.05 -32.00
CA SER A 95 -31.65 0.17 -32.06
C SER A 95 -33.11 -0.23 -32.31
N THR A 96 -33.98 -0.02 -31.33
CA THR A 96 -35.42 -0.29 -31.46
C THR A 96 -36.15 0.88 -32.13
N ALA A 97 -35.44 1.81 -32.77
CA ALA A 97 -36.09 2.88 -33.52
C ALA A 97 -36.96 2.24 -34.63
N PRO A 98 -38.27 2.55 -34.70
CA PRO A 98 -39.11 2.07 -35.77
C PRO A 98 -38.51 2.57 -37.08
N ALA A 99 -38.11 1.63 -37.95
CA ALA A 99 -37.53 1.90 -39.25
C ALA A 99 -38.59 2.56 -40.15
N MET A 100 -38.83 3.86 -39.94
CA MET A 100 -39.90 4.55 -40.63
C MET A 100 -39.53 4.93 -42.06
N ASN A 101 -38.26 4.78 -42.46
CA ASN A 101 -37.81 5.01 -43.84
C ASN A 101 -36.52 4.23 -44.10
N GLY A 102 -36.59 3.01 -44.67
CA GLY A 102 -35.59 2.28 -45.47
C GLY A 102 -34.07 2.41 -45.23
N ALA A 103 -33.60 3.05 -44.17
CA ALA A 103 -32.21 3.36 -43.91
C ALA A 103 -31.62 2.16 -43.20
N ALA A 104 -30.65 1.53 -43.86
CA ALA A 104 -29.88 0.42 -43.32
C ALA A 104 -29.45 0.75 -41.88
N THR A 105 -29.77 -0.16 -40.97
CA THR A 105 -29.22 -0.21 -39.60
C THR A 105 -27.71 -0.10 -39.68
N GLN A 106 -27.17 1.11 -39.47
CA GLN A 106 -25.74 1.29 -39.30
C GLN A 106 -25.32 0.47 -38.09
N ALA A 107 -24.47 -0.53 -38.32
CA ALA A 107 -23.83 -1.29 -37.26
C ALA A 107 -23.02 -0.29 -36.42
N SER A 108 -23.55 0.04 -35.24
CA SER A 108 -22.82 0.75 -34.20
C SER A 108 -21.50 0.02 -33.96
N SER A 109 -20.39 0.75 -33.98
CA SER A 109 -19.07 0.21 -33.66
C SER A 109 -19.13 -0.55 -32.33
N GLN A 110 -18.54 -1.75 -32.26
CA GLN A 110 -18.56 -2.56 -31.05
C GLN A 110 -17.90 -1.79 -29.89
N LEU A 111 -18.72 -1.24 -29.00
CA LEU A 111 -18.25 -0.57 -27.80
C LEU A 111 -17.76 -1.63 -26.81
N VAL A 112 -16.57 -1.42 -26.24
CA VAL A 112 -16.01 -2.30 -25.20
C VAL A 112 -16.05 -1.58 -23.87
N PHE A 113 -16.86 -2.07 -22.95
CA PHE A 113 -16.95 -1.56 -21.59
C PHE A 113 -16.06 -2.40 -20.68
N ARG A 114 -15.14 -1.75 -19.97
CA ARG A 114 -14.21 -2.43 -19.06
C ARG A 114 -14.46 -2.00 -17.63
N TYR A 115 -14.67 -2.97 -16.75
CA TYR A 115 -14.94 -2.74 -15.34
C TYR A 115 -13.83 -3.33 -14.48
N ARG A 116 -13.33 -2.58 -13.49
CA ARG A 116 -12.57 -3.13 -12.36
C ARG A 116 -13.56 -3.72 -11.39
N VAL A 117 -13.45 -5.02 -11.17
CA VAL A 117 -14.37 -5.80 -10.34
C VAL A 117 -13.56 -6.35 -9.17
N PRO A 118 -13.83 -5.90 -7.93
CA PRO A 118 -13.26 -6.53 -6.75
C PRO A 118 -13.69 -7.99 -6.67
N PHE A 119 -12.83 -8.85 -6.13
CA PHE A 119 -13.20 -10.24 -5.90
C PHE A 119 -12.64 -10.76 -4.59
N GLU A 120 -13.28 -11.80 -4.08
CA GLU A 120 -12.86 -12.49 -2.88
C GLU A 120 -12.66 -13.98 -3.18
N ARG A 121 -11.71 -14.59 -2.47
CA ARG A 121 -11.52 -16.03 -2.49
C ARG A 121 -12.05 -16.62 -1.19
N THR A 122 -13.03 -17.52 -1.30
CA THR A 122 -13.53 -18.30 -0.18
C THR A 122 -13.10 -19.75 -0.35
N SER A 123 -12.98 -20.49 0.75
CA SER A 123 -12.60 -21.90 0.70
C SER A 123 -13.59 -22.72 1.51
N VAL A 124 -14.11 -23.77 0.89
CA VAL A 124 -14.91 -24.79 1.56
C VAL A 124 -14.00 -25.98 1.79
N LYS A 125 -13.73 -26.26 3.06
CA LYS A 125 -13.02 -27.47 3.46
C LYS A 125 -14.03 -28.57 3.68
N ASP A 126 -13.82 -29.70 3.02
CA ASP A 126 -14.65 -30.87 3.29
C ASP A 126 -14.44 -31.32 4.74
N ARG A 127 -15.54 -31.65 5.42
CA ARG A 127 -15.54 -32.25 6.76
C ARG A 127 -15.67 -33.77 6.70
N SER A 128 -15.92 -34.33 5.52
CA SER A 128 -15.96 -35.77 5.35
C SER A 128 -14.55 -36.32 5.60
N PHE A 129 -14.40 -37.06 6.70
CA PHE A 129 -13.21 -37.87 6.93
C PHE A 129 -13.09 -38.78 5.72
N GLY A 130 -11.97 -38.69 5.00
CA GLY A 130 -11.79 -39.50 3.80
C GLY A 130 -12.02 -40.99 4.10
N ILE A 131 -12.45 -41.71 3.07
CA ILE A 131 -12.83 -43.12 3.09
C ILE A 131 -11.76 -44.02 3.75
N ASP A 132 -10.51 -43.54 3.86
CA ASP A 132 -9.36 -44.29 4.41
C ASP A 132 -8.79 -43.73 5.73
N GLY A 133 -9.50 -42.84 6.45
CA GLY A 133 -9.11 -42.35 7.79
C GLY A 133 -7.85 -41.45 7.85
N ASN A 134 -7.08 -41.36 6.77
CA ASN A 134 -5.85 -40.57 6.63
C ASN A 134 -5.82 -39.70 5.35
N ALA A 135 -6.93 -39.59 4.64
CA ALA A 135 -6.95 -38.80 3.40
C ALA A 135 -6.84 -37.30 3.70
N PRO A 136 -6.09 -36.53 2.88
CA PRO A 136 -5.96 -35.10 3.05
C PRO A 136 -7.31 -34.39 2.91
N VAL A 137 -7.53 -33.36 3.72
CA VAL A 137 -8.71 -32.49 3.63
C VAL A 137 -8.72 -31.80 2.28
N HIS A 138 -9.64 -32.21 1.40
CA HIS A 138 -9.85 -31.55 0.13
C HIS A 138 -10.40 -30.14 0.37
N THR A 139 -9.74 -29.14 -0.21
CA THR A 139 -10.16 -27.74 -0.11
C THR A 139 -10.60 -27.28 -1.49
N ILE A 140 -11.88 -26.97 -1.62
CA ILE A 140 -12.43 -26.33 -2.83
C ILE A 140 -12.38 -24.83 -2.59
N ARG A 141 -11.71 -24.11 -3.49
CA ARG A 141 -11.63 -22.65 -3.46
C ARG A 141 -12.60 -22.08 -4.48
N MET A 142 -13.31 -21.03 -4.10
CA MET A 142 -14.24 -20.30 -4.95
C MET A 142 -13.78 -18.87 -5.06
N LEU A 143 -13.85 -18.31 -6.25
CA LEU A 143 -13.61 -16.92 -6.57
C LEU A 143 -14.95 -16.24 -6.82
N THR A 144 -15.27 -15.25 -6.01
CA THR A 144 -16.54 -14.51 -6.06
C THR A 144 -16.28 -13.08 -6.52
N LEU A 145 -16.74 -12.74 -7.71
CA LEU A 145 -16.68 -11.38 -8.26
C LEU A 145 -17.77 -10.52 -7.62
N LYS A 146 -17.41 -9.34 -7.11
CA LYS A 146 -18.36 -8.36 -6.58
C LYS A 146 -18.82 -7.41 -7.67
N LEU A 147 -19.72 -7.89 -8.53
CA LEU A 147 -20.17 -7.18 -9.73
C LEU A 147 -20.91 -5.86 -9.39
N GLU A 148 -21.57 -5.77 -8.23
CA GLU A 148 -22.21 -4.52 -7.77
C GLU A 148 -21.23 -3.41 -7.39
N GLU A 149 -20.02 -3.78 -6.94
CA GLU A 149 -18.93 -2.86 -6.59
C GLU A 149 -18.08 -2.47 -7.80
N ALA A 150 -18.42 -2.96 -8.99
CA ALA A 150 -17.64 -2.76 -10.20
C ALA A 150 -17.54 -1.27 -10.60
N THR A 151 -16.35 -0.86 -11.01
CA THR A 151 -16.05 0.52 -11.44
C THR A 151 -15.62 0.56 -12.91
N LEU A 152 -16.22 1.44 -13.70
CA LEU A 152 -15.92 1.57 -15.14
C LEU A 152 -14.54 2.24 -15.35
N ILE A 153 -13.71 1.67 -16.23
CA ILE A 153 -12.38 2.17 -16.61
C ILE A 153 -12.48 2.96 -17.91
N GLY A 154 -12.13 4.25 -17.86
CA GLY A 154 -12.04 5.12 -19.04
C GLY A 154 -13.41 5.46 -19.64
N SER A 155 -13.73 6.75 -19.74
CA SER A 155 -14.78 7.27 -20.64
C SER A 155 -14.63 8.79 -20.72
N MET A 156 -14.16 9.26 -21.87
CA MET A 156 -14.49 10.61 -22.36
C MET A 156 -15.96 10.51 -22.78
N MET A 157 -16.86 11.23 -22.08
CA MET A 157 -18.29 10.94 -22.14
C MET A 157 -19.00 11.72 -23.25
N ASP A 158 -19.69 10.98 -24.13
CA ASP A 158 -20.88 11.45 -24.84
C ASP A 158 -22.15 11.09 -24.04
N GLN A 159 -23.23 11.87 -24.19
CA GLN A 159 -24.47 11.70 -23.43
C GLN A 159 -25.13 10.32 -23.60
N GLU A 160 -25.00 9.70 -24.79
CA GLU A 160 -25.52 8.34 -25.07
C GLU A 160 -24.79 7.23 -24.29
N GLN A 161 -23.50 7.44 -23.98
CA GLN A 161 -22.72 6.49 -23.20
C GLN A 161 -23.15 6.49 -21.72
N ALA A 162 -23.70 7.60 -21.21
CA ALA A 162 -24.17 7.70 -19.84
C ALA A 162 -25.40 6.82 -19.56
N THR A 163 -26.38 6.81 -20.47
CA THR A 163 -27.56 5.94 -20.37
C THR A 163 -27.17 4.47 -20.44
N THR A 164 -26.31 4.13 -21.42
CA THR A 164 -25.76 2.77 -21.55
C THR A 164 -25.06 2.31 -20.28
N ARG A 165 -24.22 3.17 -19.69
CA ARG A 165 -23.51 2.87 -18.44
C ARG A 165 -24.47 2.54 -17.30
N SER A 166 -25.57 3.28 -17.18
CA SER A 166 -26.60 3.03 -16.17
C SER A 166 -27.24 1.65 -16.36
N HIS A 167 -27.57 1.28 -17.60
CA HIS A 167 -28.12 -0.04 -17.91
C HIS A 167 -27.11 -1.17 -17.65
N LEU A 168 -25.85 -1.00 -18.04
CA LEU A 168 -24.81 -1.99 -17.77
C LEU A 168 -24.53 -2.16 -16.28
N ARG A 169 -24.65 -1.10 -15.47
CA ARG A 169 -24.56 -1.23 -14.01
C ARG A 169 -25.66 -2.11 -13.44
N ARG A 170 -26.90 -1.97 -13.92
CA ARG A 170 -28.02 -2.86 -13.53
C ARG A 170 -27.81 -4.29 -14.01
N TYR A 171 -27.27 -4.44 -15.22
CA TYR A 171 -26.91 -5.76 -15.77
C TYR A 171 -25.88 -6.49 -14.89
N LEU A 172 -24.86 -5.78 -14.38
CA LEU A 172 -23.89 -6.37 -13.46
C LEU A 172 -24.54 -6.88 -12.16
N GLY A 173 -25.48 -6.13 -11.60
CA GLY A 173 -26.29 -6.61 -10.46
C GLY A 173 -27.11 -7.84 -10.81
N PHE A 174 -27.75 -7.85 -11.98
CA PHE A 174 -28.51 -9.00 -12.48
C PHE A 174 -27.63 -10.26 -12.69
N LEU A 175 -26.40 -10.11 -13.17
CA LEU A 175 -25.42 -11.20 -13.25
C LEU A 175 -25.03 -11.72 -11.86
N GLN A 176 -24.98 -10.84 -10.85
CA GLN A 176 -24.71 -11.24 -9.48
C GLN A 176 -25.88 -12.06 -8.90
N GLU A 177 -27.11 -11.56 -9.02
CA GLU A 177 -28.33 -12.24 -8.56
C GLU A 177 -28.53 -13.62 -9.22
N SER A 178 -28.12 -13.77 -10.48
CA SER A 178 -28.20 -15.03 -11.22
C SER A 178 -27.09 -16.04 -10.91
N GLY A 179 -26.12 -15.67 -10.07
CA GLY A 179 -25.02 -16.55 -9.68
C GLY A 179 -23.85 -16.62 -10.68
N HIS A 180 -23.87 -15.83 -11.77
CA HIS A 180 -22.80 -15.80 -12.79
C HIS A 180 -21.53 -15.05 -12.37
N HIS A 181 -21.33 -14.90 -11.06
CA HIS A 181 -20.21 -14.18 -10.44
C HIS A 181 -19.32 -15.09 -9.59
N ILE A 182 -19.69 -16.36 -9.44
CA ILE A 182 -18.96 -17.35 -8.63
C ILE A 182 -18.29 -18.36 -9.55
N PHE A 183 -16.99 -18.56 -9.37
CA PHE A 183 -16.18 -19.50 -10.14
C PHE A 183 -15.40 -20.41 -9.20
N PHE A 184 -15.10 -21.63 -9.62
CA PHE A 184 -14.14 -22.47 -8.92
C PHE A 184 -12.71 -22.01 -9.25
N ASP A 185 -11.85 -21.90 -8.25
CA ASP A 185 -10.41 -21.78 -8.47
C ASP A 185 -9.82 -23.18 -8.71
N LEU A 186 -8.53 -23.26 -9.02
CA LEU A 186 -7.83 -24.54 -9.21
C LEU A 186 -8.04 -25.44 -7.99
N PRO A 187 -8.53 -26.67 -8.18
CA PRO A 187 -8.76 -27.57 -7.07
C PRO A 187 -7.43 -28.05 -6.48
N GLU A 188 -7.39 -28.14 -5.15
CA GLU A 188 -6.21 -28.57 -4.40
C GLU A 188 -6.44 -29.98 -3.84
N PHE A 189 -5.96 -30.98 -4.58
CA PHE A 189 -6.16 -32.40 -4.25
C PHE A 189 -4.95 -33.05 -3.54
N ALA A 190 -3.83 -32.34 -3.41
CA ALA A 190 -2.60 -32.93 -2.86
C ALA A 190 -2.51 -32.77 -1.34
N ALA A 191 -2.12 -33.84 -0.63
CA ALA A 191 -1.83 -33.87 0.81
C ALA A 191 -0.60 -33.06 1.25
N ARG A 192 0.01 -32.28 0.35
CA ARG A 192 1.32 -31.69 0.59
C ARG A 192 1.21 -30.41 1.41
N GLU A 193 2.15 -30.23 2.34
CA GLU A 193 2.30 -29.07 3.23
C GLU A 193 2.43 -27.73 2.50
N LYS A 194 2.71 -27.73 1.18
CA LYS A 194 2.96 -26.52 0.41
C LYS A 194 1.82 -26.26 -0.56
N VAL A 195 0.90 -25.42 -0.10
CA VAL A 195 -0.17 -24.86 -0.91
C VAL A 195 0.42 -24.16 -2.14
N SER A 196 -0.12 -24.45 -3.32
CA SER A 196 0.25 -23.71 -4.53
C SER A 196 -0.11 -22.23 -4.33
N LEU A 197 0.87 -21.34 -4.47
CA LEU A 197 0.63 -19.91 -4.44
C LEU A 197 -0.09 -19.49 -5.73
N THR A 198 -1.23 -18.82 -5.61
CA THR A 198 -1.90 -18.16 -6.74
C THR A 198 -1.78 -16.67 -6.50
N ASP A 199 -0.83 -16.04 -7.19
CA ASP A 199 -0.56 -14.62 -7.09
C ASP A 199 -0.70 -13.97 -8.46
N TYR A 200 -1.84 -13.31 -8.68
CA TYR A 200 -2.13 -12.71 -9.98
C TYR A 200 -1.28 -11.47 -10.27
N ALA A 201 -0.79 -10.76 -9.25
CA ALA A 201 0.03 -9.58 -9.44
C ALA A 201 1.36 -9.93 -10.13
N LEU A 202 1.94 -11.09 -9.77
CA LEU A 202 3.17 -11.60 -10.40
C LEU A 202 2.97 -12.12 -11.83
N ALA A 203 1.72 -12.42 -12.23
CA ALA A 203 1.39 -12.84 -13.59
C ALA A 203 0.99 -11.66 -14.50
N CYS A 204 0.94 -10.44 -13.98
CA CYS A 204 0.61 -9.25 -14.75
C CYS A 204 1.77 -8.86 -15.67
N ASP A 205 1.43 -8.54 -16.93
CA ASP A 205 2.35 -7.99 -17.93
C ASP A 205 2.37 -6.45 -17.82
N ASP A 206 3.50 -5.84 -18.16
CA ASP A 206 3.71 -4.38 -18.13
C ASP A 206 2.77 -3.65 -19.09
N THR A 207 2.48 -4.23 -20.27
CA THR A 207 1.54 -3.61 -21.24
C THR A 207 0.13 -3.46 -20.67
N LYS A 208 -0.33 -4.47 -19.93
CA LYS A 208 -1.63 -4.47 -19.25
C LYS A 208 -1.60 -3.55 -18.05
N LEU A 209 -0.50 -3.52 -17.31
CA LEU A 209 -0.35 -2.65 -16.15
C LEU A 209 -0.51 -1.19 -16.56
N ASP A 210 0.17 -0.74 -17.61
CA ASP A 210 0.09 0.65 -18.08
C ASP A 210 -1.30 1.00 -18.63
N GLN A 211 -1.99 0.02 -19.22
CA GLN A 211 -3.36 0.22 -19.70
C GLN A 211 -4.36 0.41 -18.56
N TYR A 212 -4.22 -0.38 -17.48
CA TYR A 212 -5.24 -0.49 -16.42
C TYR A 212 -4.89 0.23 -15.10
N SER A 213 -3.69 0.78 -14.98
CA SER A 213 -3.26 1.59 -13.81
C SER A 213 -3.62 3.07 -13.94
N LYS A 214 -3.90 3.56 -15.14
CA LYS A 214 -4.23 4.98 -15.38
C LYS A 214 -5.49 5.40 -14.63
N GLY A 215 -5.37 6.49 -13.86
CA GLY A 215 -6.48 7.07 -13.10
C GLY A 215 -6.88 6.28 -11.84
N VAL A 216 -6.15 5.22 -11.51
CA VAL A 216 -6.40 4.46 -10.27
C VAL A 216 -5.85 5.26 -9.09
N SER A 217 -6.66 5.39 -8.05
CA SER A 217 -6.24 6.00 -6.79
C SER A 217 -6.00 4.91 -5.74
N VAL A 218 -4.90 5.03 -5.02
CA VAL A 218 -4.53 4.11 -3.93
C VAL A 218 -5.11 4.66 -2.64
N LEU A 219 -6.04 3.94 -2.03
CA LEU A 219 -6.78 4.36 -0.83
C LEU A 219 -7.32 5.81 -0.92
N GLY A 220 -7.81 6.19 -2.10
CA GLY A 220 -8.36 7.52 -2.39
C GLY A 220 -7.33 8.60 -2.73
N THR A 221 -6.04 8.27 -2.79
CA THR A 221 -4.96 9.19 -3.19
C THR A 221 -4.53 8.92 -4.64
N PRO A 222 -4.57 9.94 -5.52
CA PRO A 222 -4.06 9.81 -6.89
C PRO A 222 -2.55 9.49 -6.90
N ILE A 223 -2.13 8.59 -7.80
CA ILE A 223 -0.73 8.19 -7.95
C ILE A 223 0.21 9.37 -8.17
N ASP A 224 -0.19 10.36 -9.00
CA ASP A 224 0.64 11.54 -9.27
C ASP A 224 1.08 12.29 -8.00
N ARG A 225 0.23 12.29 -6.95
CA ARG A 225 0.58 12.92 -5.66
C ARG A 225 1.56 12.09 -4.85
N ILE A 226 1.44 10.76 -4.94
CA ILE A 226 2.34 9.81 -4.29
C ILE A 226 3.72 9.91 -4.94
N ASP A 227 3.79 9.88 -6.27
CA ASP A 227 5.04 10.00 -7.03
C ASP A 227 5.73 11.35 -6.78
N SER A 228 4.97 12.46 -6.80
CA SER A 228 5.52 13.80 -6.47
C SER A 228 6.14 13.85 -5.06
N PHE A 229 5.51 13.18 -4.09
CA PHE A 229 6.00 13.11 -2.73
C PHE A 229 7.27 12.25 -2.62
N LEU A 230 7.31 11.10 -3.30
CA LEU A 230 8.49 10.25 -3.38
C LEU A 230 9.66 10.94 -4.08
N GLU A 231 9.40 11.67 -5.16
CA GLU A 231 10.42 12.47 -5.86
C GLU A 231 11.01 13.53 -4.93
N THR A 232 10.17 14.20 -4.13
CA THR A 232 10.63 15.17 -3.13
C THR A 232 11.51 14.51 -2.06
N GLN A 233 11.11 13.36 -1.52
CA GLN A 233 11.93 12.62 -0.56
C GLN A 233 13.26 12.15 -1.15
N TRP A 234 13.22 11.64 -2.38
CA TRP A 234 14.42 11.21 -3.10
C TRP A 234 15.37 12.38 -3.38
N ALA A 235 14.86 13.53 -3.81
CA ALA A 235 15.68 14.72 -4.06
C ALA A 235 16.38 15.20 -2.80
N ALA A 236 15.68 15.20 -1.65
CA ALA A 236 16.28 15.52 -0.35
C ALA A 236 17.38 14.52 0.04
N ALA A 237 17.12 13.22 -0.09
CA ALA A 237 18.09 12.16 0.20
C ALA A 237 19.32 12.21 -0.73
N ARG A 238 19.12 12.56 -2.01
CA ARG A 238 20.20 12.74 -2.98
C ARG A 238 21.13 13.90 -2.60
N ASN A 239 20.59 14.99 -2.07
CA ASN A 239 21.40 16.10 -1.55
C ASN A 239 22.19 15.69 -0.30
N LEU A 240 21.62 14.87 0.59
CA LEU A 240 22.36 14.31 1.73
C LEU A 240 23.51 13.40 1.30
N ALA A 241 23.29 12.59 0.25
CA ALA A 241 24.30 11.69 -0.31
C ALA A 241 25.55 12.46 -0.81
N SER A 242 25.36 13.62 -1.44
CA SER A 242 26.46 14.43 -1.98
C SER A 242 27.30 15.08 -0.86
N GLU A 243 26.68 15.41 0.26
CA GLU A 243 27.34 15.98 1.45
C GLU A 243 28.12 14.95 2.28
N LYS A 244 28.07 13.64 1.91
CA LYS A 244 28.67 12.52 2.68
C LYS A 244 28.22 12.47 4.14
N ARG A 245 26.98 12.89 4.43
CA ARG A 245 26.35 12.85 5.76
C ARG A 245 25.40 11.65 5.85
N ASP A 246 25.32 11.05 7.04
CA ASP A 246 24.43 9.91 7.42
C ASP A 246 23.96 9.03 6.25
N GLY A 247 24.76 8.02 5.91
CA GLY A 247 24.57 7.22 4.72
C GLY A 247 23.16 6.62 4.60
N LEU A 248 22.61 6.08 5.68
CA LEU A 248 21.30 5.44 5.62
C LEU A 248 20.16 6.46 5.41
N ALA A 249 20.30 7.72 5.84
CA ALA A 249 19.36 8.80 5.49
C ALA A 249 19.41 9.19 3.99
N ALA A 250 20.37 8.65 3.23
CA ALA A 250 20.44 8.81 1.78
C ALA A 250 19.95 7.55 1.03
N SER A 251 19.50 6.49 1.74
CA SER A 251 19.29 5.15 1.17
C SER A 251 18.30 5.09 0.00
N ILE A 252 17.28 5.95 -0.03
CA ILE A 252 16.33 6.01 -1.14
C ILE A 252 16.98 6.52 -2.44
N ALA A 253 18.09 7.25 -2.37
CA ALA A 253 18.81 7.78 -3.53
C ALA A 253 20.13 7.04 -3.81
N VAL A 254 20.88 6.66 -2.77
CA VAL A 254 22.11 5.89 -2.88
C VAL A 254 22.12 4.87 -1.77
N PHE A 255 22.40 3.61 -2.08
CA PHE A 255 22.56 2.56 -1.08
C PHE A 255 23.96 1.97 -1.14
N ASP A 256 24.64 1.95 -0.01
CA ASP A 256 25.97 1.39 0.15
C ASP A 256 25.92 0.25 1.15
N THR A 257 26.28 -0.95 0.71
CA THR A 257 26.29 -2.15 1.56
C THR A 257 27.23 -2.04 2.77
N ARG A 258 28.18 -1.09 2.79
CA ARG A 258 29.04 -0.82 3.96
C ARG A 258 28.29 -0.19 5.12
N TRP A 259 27.11 0.39 4.88
CA TRP A 259 26.27 0.94 5.94
C TRP A 259 25.57 -0.13 6.75
N LEU A 260 25.54 -1.37 6.23
CA LEU A 260 25.01 -2.51 6.95
C LEU A 260 26.09 -3.01 7.91
N LEU A 261 25.80 -2.92 9.20
CA LEU A 261 26.66 -3.45 10.24
C LEU A 261 26.68 -4.99 10.16
N ASN A 262 27.80 -5.61 10.51
CA ASN A 262 27.94 -7.07 10.68
C ASN A 262 27.64 -7.93 9.44
N ARG A 263 27.82 -7.40 8.22
CA ARG A 263 27.74 -8.23 7.02
C ARG A 263 28.85 -9.30 7.07
N PRO A 264 28.52 -10.60 6.96
CA PRO A 264 29.53 -11.64 7.08
C PRO A 264 30.64 -11.43 6.04
N ALA A 265 31.90 -11.61 6.46
CA ALA A 265 33.07 -11.42 5.58
C ALA A 265 33.06 -12.31 4.32
N HIS A 266 32.20 -13.34 4.30
CA HIS A 266 32.00 -14.28 3.20
C HIS A 266 30.86 -13.88 2.24
N THR A 267 30.21 -12.72 2.44
CA THR A 267 29.25 -12.20 1.46
C THR A 267 30.03 -11.71 0.24
N LEU A 268 29.87 -12.40 -0.89
CA LEU A 268 30.80 -12.36 -2.03
C LEU A 268 30.98 -10.98 -2.70
N CYS A 269 30.17 -9.98 -2.40
CA CYS A 269 30.26 -8.68 -3.07
C CYS A 269 29.79 -7.52 -2.19
N HIS A 270 30.56 -6.44 -2.15
CA HIS A 270 30.10 -5.14 -1.67
C HIS A 270 29.53 -4.36 -2.85
N ALA A 271 28.35 -3.77 -2.69
CA ALA A 271 27.71 -3.00 -3.74
C ALA A 271 27.46 -1.56 -3.29
N ARG A 272 27.61 -0.64 -4.24
CA ARG A 272 27.09 0.72 -4.18
C ARG A 272 26.07 0.89 -5.29
N ILE A 273 24.86 1.25 -4.93
CA ILE A 273 23.72 1.34 -5.82
C ILE A 273 23.26 2.80 -5.83
N GLU A 274 23.14 3.39 -7.02
CA GLU A 274 22.62 4.73 -7.22
C GLU A 274 21.26 4.63 -7.91
N PHE A 275 20.24 5.25 -7.33
CA PHE A 275 18.86 5.22 -7.78
C PHE A 275 18.45 6.57 -8.36
N ASN A 276 17.58 6.53 -9.37
CA ASN A 276 16.70 7.64 -9.71
C ASN A 276 15.50 7.65 -8.74
N ALA A 277 14.64 8.67 -8.85
CA ALA A 277 13.41 8.71 -8.07
C ALA A 277 12.59 7.41 -8.29
N PRO A 278 12.11 6.77 -7.20
CA PRO A 278 11.25 5.61 -7.32
C PRO A 278 9.88 6.02 -7.86
N GLU A 279 9.25 5.11 -8.59
CA GLU A 279 7.93 5.32 -9.19
C GLU A 279 6.94 4.27 -8.69
N ILE A 280 5.68 4.66 -8.51
CA ILE A 280 4.61 3.76 -8.10
C ILE A 280 3.60 3.59 -9.22
N LYS A 281 3.33 2.33 -9.60
CA LYS A 281 2.18 1.97 -10.47
C LYS A 281 1.08 1.31 -9.63
N ALA A 282 -0.14 1.82 -9.68
CA ALA A 282 -1.27 1.20 -8.96
C ALA A 282 -1.77 -0.07 -9.65
N LEU A 283 -1.79 -1.19 -8.92
CA LEU A 283 -2.48 -2.41 -9.36
C LEU A 283 -3.94 -2.37 -8.95
N CYS A 284 -4.22 -1.94 -7.73
CA CYS A 284 -5.57 -1.68 -7.22
C CYS A 284 -5.53 -0.60 -6.13
N SER A 285 -6.65 -0.41 -5.44
CA SER A 285 -6.72 0.54 -4.32
C SER A 285 -5.83 0.16 -3.12
N ARG A 286 -5.33 -1.08 -3.03
CA ARG A 286 -4.61 -1.63 -1.87
C ARG A 286 -3.23 -2.22 -2.21
N GLU A 287 -2.86 -2.25 -3.47
CA GLU A 287 -1.66 -2.96 -3.92
C GLU A 287 -1.03 -2.18 -5.07
N VAL A 288 0.28 -2.05 -5.02
CA VAL A 288 1.07 -1.24 -5.95
C VAL A 288 2.32 -1.98 -6.39
N VAL A 289 2.86 -1.55 -7.53
CA VAL A 289 4.21 -1.90 -7.98
C VAL A 289 5.11 -0.71 -7.68
N LEU A 290 6.08 -0.91 -6.77
CA LEU A 290 7.17 0.03 -6.53
C LEU A 290 8.33 -0.29 -7.48
N CYS A 291 8.63 0.64 -8.37
CA CYS A 291 9.69 0.55 -9.37
C CYS A 291 10.92 1.33 -8.91
N PHE A 292 12.00 0.61 -8.58
CA PHE A 292 13.31 1.20 -8.37
C PHE A 292 14.06 1.31 -9.69
N LYS A 293 14.21 2.54 -10.18
CA LYS A 293 15.05 2.85 -11.33
C LYS A 293 16.51 2.99 -10.88
N VAL A 294 17.26 1.92 -11.02
CA VAL A 294 18.68 1.89 -10.66
C VAL A 294 19.49 2.50 -11.80
N ARG A 295 20.09 3.65 -11.52
CA ARG A 295 20.97 4.35 -12.45
C ARG A 295 22.28 3.58 -12.64
N ARG A 296 22.89 3.14 -11.54
CA ARG A 296 24.20 2.48 -11.54
C ARG A 296 24.34 1.55 -10.35
N VAL A 297 24.85 0.34 -10.59
CA VAL A 297 25.34 -0.59 -9.57
C VAL A 297 26.83 -0.78 -9.79
N ALA A 298 27.64 -0.37 -8.81
CA ALA A 298 29.07 -0.66 -8.78
C ALA A 298 29.30 -1.78 -7.76
N VAL A 299 29.84 -2.91 -8.22
CA VAL A 299 30.13 -4.07 -7.39
C VAL A 299 31.63 -4.16 -7.17
N PHE A 300 32.05 -4.30 -5.91
CA PHE A 300 33.44 -4.31 -5.46
C PHE A 300 33.77 -5.62 -4.74
N SER A 301 34.99 -6.10 -4.95
CA SER A 301 35.54 -7.27 -4.26
C SER A 301 35.91 -7.00 -2.80
N SER A 302 36.04 -5.72 -2.41
CA SER A 302 36.49 -5.29 -1.09
C SER A 302 35.62 -4.16 -0.53
N ALA A 303 35.47 -4.12 0.79
CA ALA A 303 34.75 -3.09 1.53
C ALA A 303 35.41 -1.69 1.42
N ALA A 304 36.67 -1.61 1.00
CA ALA A 304 37.38 -0.33 0.92
C ALA A 304 36.88 0.57 -0.22
N PHE A 305 36.31 -0.01 -1.29
CA PHE A 305 35.99 0.70 -2.54
C PHE A 305 37.16 1.50 -3.11
N SER A 306 38.39 1.06 -2.83
CA SER A 306 39.63 1.71 -3.29
C SER A 306 39.92 1.45 -4.76
N ASP A 307 39.42 0.33 -5.28
CA ASP A 307 39.73 -0.16 -6.62
C ASP A 307 38.58 0.16 -7.57
N ASP A 308 38.88 0.29 -8.87
CA ASP A 308 37.85 0.42 -9.89
C ASP A 308 36.87 -0.76 -9.81
N PRO A 309 35.54 -0.51 -9.85
CA PRO A 309 34.56 -1.57 -9.67
C PRO A 309 34.69 -2.59 -10.81
N PRO A 310 34.97 -3.88 -10.52
CA PRO A 310 35.09 -4.91 -11.54
C PRO A 310 33.82 -5.11 -12.36
N LEU A 311 32.66 -4.71 -11.83
CA LEU A 311 31.39 -4.77 -12.54
C LEU A 311 30.58 -3.50 -12.32
N ILE A 312 30.06 -2.97 -13.43
CA ILE A 312 29.12 -1.86 -13.46
C ILE A 312 27.85 -2.33 -14.19
N LEU A 313 26.71 -2.22 -13.53
CA LEU A 313 25.39 -2.46 -14.14
C LEU A 313 24.60 -1.15 -14.12
N ASP A 314 24.34 -0.59 -15.31
CA ASP A 314 23.57 0.64 -15.46
C ASP A 314 22.17 0.39 -16.03
N ASP A 315 21.28 1.36 -15.78
CA ASP A 315 19.91 1.45 -16.31
C ASP A 315 19.07 0.18 -16.07
N LEU A 316 18.99 -0.24 -14.81
CA LEU A 316 18.14 -1.36 -14.40
C LEU A 316 16.84 -0.83 -13.79
N THR A 317 15.73 -1.51 -14.07
CA THR A 317 14.48 -1.33 -13.33
C THR A 317 14.22 -2.58 -12.52
N ILE A 318 14.03 -2.44 -11.21
CA ILE A 318 13.71 -3.54 -10.31
C ILE A 318 12.39 -3.21 -9.63
N ALA A 319 11.37 -4.04 -9.89
CA ALA A 319 10.00 -3.79 -9.46
C ALA A 319 9.56 -4.79 -8.37
N PHE A 320 8.84 -4.28 -7.38
CA PHE A 320 8.25 -5.08 -6.30
C PHE A 320 6.74 -4.81 -6.19
N VAL A 321 5.91 -5.86 -6.09
CA VAL A 321 4.53 -5.75 -5.64
C VAL A 321 4.53 -5.60 -4.13
N MET A 322 3.77 -4.63 -3.61
CA MET A 322 3.59 -4.43 -2.18
C MET A 322 2.15 -4.01 -1.88
N ASN A 323 1.65 -4.42 -0.72
CA ASN A 323 0.41 -3.90 -0.18
C ASN A 323 0.61 -2.49 0.37
N VAL A 324 -0.46 -1.70 0.30
CA VAL A 324 -0.53 -0.35 0.84
C VAL A 324 -1.50 -0.34 2.01
N MET A 325 -1.04 0.20 3.13
CA MET A 325 -1.80 0.32 4.36
C MET A 325 -2.04 1.79 4.68
N LYS A 326 -3.16 2.07 5.37
CA LYS A 326 -3.45 3.38 5.94
C LYS A 326 -3.09 3.35 7.42
N TYR A 327 -2.03 4.05 7.81
CA TYR A 327 -1.55 4.05 9.21
C TYR A 327 -2.56 4.71 10.16
N ASP A 328 -3.25 5.76 9.70
CA ASP A 328 -4.33 6.41 10.44
C ASP A 328 -5.49 6.80 9.51
N SER A 329 -6.66 6.26 9.81
CA SER A 329 -7.92 6.58 9.11
C SER A 329 -8.18 8.09 9.01
N LYS A 330 -7.71 8.88 9.99
CA LYS A 330 -7.94 10.34 10.08
C LYS A 330 -6.89 11.17 9.34
N ILE A 331 -5.60 10.86 9.51
CA ILE A 331 -4.51 11.68 8.94
C ILE A 331 -4.26 11.35 7.47
N GLY A 332 -4.65 10.17 7.00
CA GLY A 332 -4.51 9.83 5.56
C GLY A 332 -3.08 9.47 5.13
N ILE A 333 -2.21 9.11 6.08
CA ILE A 333 -0.86 8.63 5.79
C ILE A 333 -0.94 7.26 5.11
N LEU A 334 -0.20 7.12 4.00
CA LEU A 334 -0.09 5.87 3.26
C LEU A 334 1.30 5.25 3.46
N GLU A 335 1.31 3.96 3.72
CA GLU A 335 2.52 3.19 3.99
C GLU A 335 2.57 1.93 3.13
N LEU A 336 3.76 1.58 2.66
CA LEU A 336 4.04 0.31 2.02
C LEU A 336 4.32 -0.75 3.08
N ASP A 337 3.64 -1.88 2.95
CA ASP A 337 3.97 -3.07 3.72
C ASP A 337 5.13 -3.82 3.05
N PHE A 338 6.36 -3.48 3.41
CA PHE A 338 7.55 -4.17 2.89
C PHE A 338 7.60 -5.66 3.23
N SER A 339 6.82 -6.14 4.20
CA SER A 339 6.74 -7.58 4.49
C SER A 339 6.03 -8.37 3.39
N THR A 340 5.20 -7.69 2.59
CA THR A 340 4.45 -8.25 1.44
C THR A 340 5.18 -8.09 0.11
N ALA A 341 6.40 -7.56 0.15
CA ALA A 341 7.22 -7.29 -1.02
C ALA A 341 7.52 -8.56 -1.82
N ARG A 342 7.13 -8.54 -3.10
CA ARG A 342 7.36 -9.65 -4.03
C ARG A 342 7.97 -9.11 -5.32
N TYR A 343 9.13 -9.64 -5.70
CA TYR A 343 9.82 -9.21 -6.92
C TYR A 343 9.02 -9.58 -8.18
N ILE A 344 8.94 -8.68 -9.16
CA ILE A 344 8.25 -8.89 -10.44
C ILE A 344 9.25 -8.97 -11.58
N PRO A 345 9.54 -10.19 -12.10
CA PRO A 345 10.41 -10.34 -13.25
C PRO A 345 9.86 -9.64 -14.49
N GLY A 346 8.53 -9.71 -14.74
CA GLY A 346 7.90 -9.19 -15.96
C GLY A 346 8.12 -7.69 -16.21
N ILE A 347 8.09 -6.87 -15.16
CA ILE A 347 8.16 -5.39 -15.22
C ILE A 347 9.61 -4.88 -15.09
N SER A 348 10.59 -5.78 -15.02
CA SER A 348 12.01 -5.42 -14.95
C SER A 348 12.71 -5.57 -16.31
N PRO A 349 12.29 -4.93 -17.42
CA PRO A 349 12.79 -5.24 -18.76
C PRO A 349 14.23 -4.73 -18.94
N SER A 350 15.23 -5.50 -18.53
CA SER A 350 16.61 -5.23 -18.93
C SER A 350 17.19 -6.47 -19.59
N ALA A 351 17.86 -6.27 -20.73
CA ALA A 351 18.66 -7.28 -21.41
C ALA A 351 19.79 -7.82 -20.50
N LYS A 352 20.09 -7.12 -19.40
CA LYS A 352 21.10 -7.46 -18.40
C LYS A 352 20.57 -8.40 -17.31
N LYS A 353 19.31 -8.85 -17.38
CA LYS A 353 18.75 -9.90 -16.49
C LYS A 353 19.54 -11.20 -16.51
N GLU A 354 20.21 -11.49 -17.63
CA GLU A 354 21.02 -12.70 -17.79
C GLU A 354 22.35 -12.62 -17.03
N HIS A 355 22.70 -11.46 -16.47
CA HIS A 355 23.92 -11.32 -15.69
C HIS A 355 23.87 -12.19 -14.42
N PRO A 356 24.88 -13.04 -14.15
CA PRO A 356 24.86 -13.99 -13.02
C PRO A 356 24.65 -13.35 -11.64
N GLN A 357 25.03 -12.08 -11.48
CA GLN A 357 24.87 -11.34 -10.22
C GLN A 357 23.49 -10.68 -10.05
N PHE A 358 22.66 -10.62 -11.09
CA PHE A 358 21.35 -9.97 -11.03
C PHE A 358 20.41 -10.62 -9.97
N PRO A 359 20.32 -11.96 -9.85
CA PRO A 359 19.55 -12.58 -8.76
C PRO A 359 20.05 -12.21 -7.36
N SER A 360 21.37 -12.07 -7.19
CA SER A 360 21.97 -11.65 -5.91
C SER A 360 21.63 -10.20 -5.58
N LEU A 361 21.61 -9.32 -6.59
CA LEU A 361 21.16 -7.94 -6.46
C LEU A 361 19.67 -7.87 -6.07
N VAL A 362 18.81 -8.65 -6.73
CA VAL A 362 17.38 -8.72 -6.36
C VAL A 362 17.23 -9.24 -4.93
N ALA A 363 17.98 -10.26 -4.51
CA ALA A 363 17.96 -10.78 -3.15
C ALA A 363 18.37 -9.71 -2.13
N LEU A 364 19.50 -9.03 -2.38
CA LEU A 364 19.99 -7.89 -1.59
C LEU A 364 18.93 -6.80 -1.46
N LEU A 365 18.29 -6.42 -2.57
CA LEU A 365 17.25 -5.39 -2.53
C LEU A 365 16.00 -5.86 -1.79
N SER A 366 15.58 -7.11 -1.98
CA SER A 366 14.36 -7.68 -1.37
C SER A 366 14.44 -7.92 0.14
N THR A 367 15.62 -7.81 0.72
CA THR A 367 15.89 -8.07 2.14
C THR A 367 16.54 -6.84 2.76
N GLU A 368 17.87 -6.76 2.67
CA GLU A 368 18.71 -5.76 3.32
C GLU A 368 18.32 -4.32 2.95
N TYR A 369 18.01 -4.04 1.68
CA TYR A 369 17.66 -2.69 1.25
C TYR A 369 16.28 -2.24 1.75
N LEU A 370 15.26 -3.09 1.65
CA LEU A 370 13.92 -2.75 2.16
C LEU A 370 13.95 -2.54 3.68
N ASP A 371 14.78 -3.29 4.41
CA ASP A 371 14.98 -3.09 5.85
C ASP A 371 15.69 -1.75 6.16
N ALA A 372 16.65 -1.35 5.32
CA ALA A 372 17.27 -0.03 5.42
C ALA A 372 16.24 1.10 5.16
N LEU A 373 15.40 0.97 4.12
CA LEU A 373 14.33 1.91 3.83
C LEU A 373 13.31 1.99 4.99
N LEU A 374 12.96 0.85 5.60
CA LEU A 374 12.07 0.79 6.75
C LEU A 374 12.64 1.57 7.94
N SER A 375 13.94 1.43 8.19
CA SER A 375 14.64 2.06 9.31
C SER A 375 14.57 3.60 9.28
N TYR A 376 14.50 4.19 8.09
CA TYR A 376 14.38 5.64 7.88
C TYR A 376 12.97 6.10 7.48
N SER A 377 11.97 5.23 7.68
CA SER A 377 10.56 5.54 7.38
C SER A 377 10.26 5.87 5.91
N TYR A 378 11.09 5.39 4.97
CA TYR A 378 10.86 5.51 3.53
C TYR A 378 9.73 4.59 3.02
N HIS A 379 9.21 3.71 3.87
CA HIS A 379 7.96 2.98 3.60
C HIS A 379 6.74 3.92 3.62
N VAL A 380 6.83 5.13 4.17
CA VAL A 380 5.75 6.13 4.10
C VAL A 380 5.79 6.83 2.75
N ILE A 381 4.80 6.54 1.90
CA ILE A 381 4.76 6.98 0.50
C ILE A 381 3.86 8.18 0.26
N TYR A 382 3.08 8.58 1.25
CA TYR A 382 2.29 9.81 1.16
C TYR A 382 1.93 10.33 2.54
N ARG A 383 2.09 11.64 2.73
CA ARG A 383 1.54 12.39 3.86
C ARG A 383 0.71 13.53 3.31
N PRO A 384 -0.58 13.62 3.64
CA PRO A 384 -1.35 14.82 3.33
C PRO A 384 -0.64 16.02 3.95
N SER A 385 -0.38 17.05 3.15
CA SER A 385 0.00 18.34 3.67
C SER A 385 -1.14 18.79 4.58
N ILE A 386 -0.94 18.69 5.90
CA ILE A 386 -1.83 19.34 6.85
C ILE A 386 -1.57 20.81 6.62
N HIS A 387 -2.30 21.41 5.68
CA HIS A 387 -2.36 22.84 5.57
C HIS A 387 -2.90 23.32 6.90
N THR A 388 -1.98 23.90 7.68
CA THR A 388 -2.21 24.76 8.82
C THR A 388 -3.46 25.59 8.59
N ALA A 389 -4.59 25.12 9.11
CA ALA A 389 -5.63 26.01 9.58
C ALA A 389 -4.99 26.79 10.73
N THR A 390 -4.37 27.92 10.39
CA THR A 390 -4.02 29.03 11.28
C THR A 390 -3.89 28.65 12.75
N SER A 391 -2.79 28.00 13.09
CA SER A 391 -2.20 28.02 14.43
C SER A 391 -0.71 27.93 14.21
N SER A 392 -0.11 29.11 14.07
CA SER A 392 1.33 29.32 14.16
C SER A 392 1.85 28.63 15.41
N VAL A 393 2.75 27.66 15.23
CA VAL A 393 4.06 27.52 15.88
C VAL A 393 4.55 26.09 15.68
N GLY A 394 5.52 25.94 14.77
CA GLY A 394 6.69 25.06 14.95
C GLY A 394 6.54 23.54 14.75
N SER A 395 6.94 23.09 13.56
CA SER A 395 7.87 21.96 13.32
C SER A 395 7.51 20.54 13.83
N GLU A 396 7.24 19.69 12.84
CA GLU A 396 7.62 18.26 12.74
C GLU A 396 7.20 17.30 13.87
N TYR A 397 5.98 16.78 13.73
CA TYR A 397 5.45 15.66 14.50
C TYR A 397 5.80 14.31 13.83
N TRP A 398 6.77 13.60 14.39
CA TRP A 398 6.95 12.16 14.22
C TRP A 398 6.46 11.42 15.49
N GLN A 399 5.59 10.42 15.33
CA GLN A 399 5.17 9.47 16.37
C GLN A 399 4.96 8.07 15.76
N PRO A 400 5.69 7.04 16.22
CA PRO A 400 5.27 5.65 16.06
C PRO A 400 4.52 5.17 17.32
N ILE A 401 3.33 4.58 17.15
CA ILE A 401 2.60 3.83 18.19
C ILE A 401 2.37 2.41 17.68
N HIS A 402 2.67 1.43 18.52
CA HIS A 402 2.54 0.00 18.25
C HIS A 402 1.20 -0.59 18.75
N GLN A 403 0.80 -1.71 18.11
CA GLN A 403 -0.14 -2.79 18.51
C GLN A 403 -1.66 -2.52 18.30
N VAL A 404 -2.57 -3.45 17.91
CA VAL A 404 -2.70 -4.93 17.98
C VAL A 404 -3.59 -5.45 16.82
N GLY A 405 -3.33 -6.66 16.28
CA GLY A 405 -4.38 -7.65 15.94
C GLY A 405 -4.60 -8.09 14.49
N ASN A 406 -3.94 -9.19 14.05
CA ASN A 406 -4.53 -10.47 13.59
C ASN A 406 -3.48 -11.35 12.89
N ASP A 407 -3.67 -12.67 12.97
CA ASP A 407 -2.78 -13.75 12.52
C ASP A 407 -2.43 -13.73 11.03
N TYR A 408 -1.52 -12.85 10.64
CA TYR A 408 -0.58 -13.05 9.55
C TYR A 408 0.79 -12.83 10.16
N ARG A 409 1.77 -13.73 9.96
CA ARG A 409 3.16 -13.49 10.37
C ARG A 409 3.81 -12.57 9.35
N PRO A 410 3.88 -11.23 9.53
CA PRO A 410 4.65 -10.39 8.64
C PRO A 410 6.10 -10.45 9.15
N ARG A 411 7.06 -10.06 8.32
CA ARG A 411 8.44 -9.84 8.74
C ARG A 411 8.48 -8.77 9.84
N SER A 412 8.38 -9.18 11.12
CA SER A 412 8.58 -8.35 12.32
C SER A 412 10.05 -7.95 12.53
N HIS A 413 10.81 -7.91 11.44
CA HIS A 413 12.24 -8.20 11.39
C HIS A 413 13.10 -6.96 11.05
N GLY A 414 12.54 -5.74 10.94
CA GLY A 414 13.36 -4.55 10.66
C GLY A 414 13.93 -3.89 11.91
N ARG A 415 13.06 -3.26 12.72
CA ARG A 415 13.51 -2.52 13.93
C ARG A 415 14.02 -3.42 15.05
N THR A 416 13.40 -4.59 15.21
CA THR A 416 13.72 -5.52 16.30
C THR A 416 15.04 -6.24 16.03
N LEU A 417 15.39 -6.59 14.78
CA LEU A 417 16.66 -7.26 14.48
C LEU A 417 17.86 -6.33 14.60
N ILE A 418 17.78 -5.07 14.15
CA ILE A 418 18.87 -4.10 14.38
C ILE A 418 19.10 -3.90 15.89
N TRP A 419 18.02 -3.91 16.68
CA TRP A 419 18.11 -3.90 18.14
C TRP A 419 18.66 -5.21 18.72
N PHE A 420 18.20 -6.37 18.24
CA PHE A 420 18.68 -7.67 18.69
C PHE A 420 20.15 -7.90 18.31
N GLU A 421 20.58 -7.48 17.13
CA GLU A 421 21.96 -7.52 16.68
C GLU A 421 22.84 -6.63 17.56
N ARG A 422 22.39 -5.40 17.87
CA ARG A 422 23.08 -4.53 18.83
C ARG A 422 23.14 -5.15 20.23
N ILE A 423 22.08 -5.80 20.71
CA ILE A 423 22.06 -6.46 22.03
C ILE A 423 22.98 -7.68 22.08
N ARG A 424 23.05 -8.45 20.99
CA ARG A 424 23.77 -9.73 20.94
C ARG A 424 25.29 -9.56 21.05
N ASP A 425 25.81 -8.43 20.59
CA ASP A 425 27.25 -8.11 20.62
C ASP A 425 27.65 -7.21 21.81
N ILE A 426 26.69 -6.81 22.67
CA ILE A 426 27.01 -6.06 23.88
C ILE A 426 27.61 -7.02 24.90
N SER A 427 28.90 -6.86 25.18
CA SER A 427 29.52 -7.45 26.36
C SER A 427 28.89 -6.83 27.61
N LEU A 428 28.07 -7.61 28.30
CA LEU A 428 27.43 -7.22 29.57
C LEU A 428 28.44 -7.01 30.70
N SER A 429 29.72 -7.34 30.46
CA SER A 429 30.80 -7.30 31.46
C SER A 429 30.39 -8.05 32.74
N ALA A 430 30.55 -7.44 33.92
CA ALA A 430 30.17 -8.03 35.21
C ALA A 430 28.70 -7.78 35.61
N CYS A 431 27.86 -7.21 34.73
CA CYS A 431 26.48 -6.89 35.04
C CYS A 431 25.56 -8.07 34.68
N ASP A 432 24.69 -8.46 35.62
CA ASP A 432 23.70 -9.54 35.40
C ASP A 432 22.55 -9.09 34.49
N GLN A 433 22.28 -7.79 34.40
CA GLN A 433 21.23 -7.22 33.57
C GLN A 433 21.63 -5.84 33.04
N VAL A 434 21.39 -5.60 31.76
CA VAL A 434 21.48 -4.27 31.13
C VAL A 434 20.11 -3.89 30.59
N VAL A 435 19.59 -2.74 31.04
CA VAL A 435 18.34 -2.17 30.55
C VAL A 435 18.69 -0.98 29.68
N THR A 436 18.14 -0.95 28.47
CA THR A 436 18.40 0.11 27.50
C THR A 436 17.08 0.75 27.08
N LEU A 437 17.05 2.08 27.04
CA LEU A 437 15.90 2.86 26.57
C LEU A 437 16.31 3.64 25.33
N SER A 438 15.50 3.56 24.27
CA SER A 438 15.69 4.42 23.10
C SER A 438 15.29 5.86 23.43
N GLU A 439 15.88 6.81 22.71
CA GLU A 439 15.45 8.22 22.73
C GLU A 439 13.92 8.34 22.51
N ASP A 440 13.40 7.57 21.55
CA ASP A 440 11.96 7.50 21.25
C ASP A 440 11.13 7.03 22.45
N ALA A 441 11.59 5.99 23.17
CA ALA A 441 10.87 5.47 24.34
C ALA A 441 10.84 6.50 25.48
N ILE A 442 11.96 7.21 25.69
CA ILE A 442 12.05 8.29 26.67
C ILE A 442 11.10 9.44 26.30
N ASN A 443 11.12 9.88 25.04
CA ASN A 443 10.25 10.93 24.53
C ASN A 443 8.77 10.54 24.61
N PHE A 444 8.45 9.29 24.28
CA PHE A 444 7.10 8.75 24.41
C PHE A 444 6.62 8.77 25.87
N TYR A 445 7.49 8.38 26.81
CA TYR A 445 7.16 8.40 28.22
C TYR A 445 6.78 9.82 28.70
N PHE A 446 7.60 10.84 28.38
CA PHE A 446 7.29 12.22 28.76
C PHE A 446 6.01 12.76 28.11
N ARG A 447 5.73 12.38 26.86
CA ARG A 447 4.45 12.70 26.21
C ARG A 447 3.27 12.03 26.92
N SER A 448 3.41 10.75 27.25
CA SER A 448 2.35 9.99 27.93
C SER A 448 2.05 10.53 29.33
N LEU A 449 3.08 10.96 30.07
CA LEU A 449 2.94 11.63 31.36
C LEU A 449 2.11 12.90 31.21
N GLN A 450 2.44 13.74 30.23
CA GLN A 450 1.70 14.98 30.03
C GLN A 450 0.23 14.75 29.67
N ILE A 451 -0.06 13.75 28.83
CA ILE A 451 -1.45 13.39 28.47
C ILE A 451 -2.23 12.88 29.68
N ARG A 452 -1.62 11.98 30.47
CA ARG A 452 -2.27 11.37 31.63
C ARG A 452 -2.51 12.35 32.77
N SER A 453 -1.60 13.30 32.95
CA SER A 453 -1.67 14.22 34.05
C SER A 453 -2.72 15.33 33.90
N GLY A 454 -3.35 15.47 32.72
CA GLY A 454 -4.38 16.48 32.46
C GLY A 454 -3.80 17.90 32.29
N GLN A 455 -4.67 18.86 31.95
CA GLN A 455 -4.21 20.23 31.62
C GLN A 455 -3.62 20.99 32.81
N ASP A 456 -4.00 20.66 34.04
CA ASP A 456 -3.61 21.39 35.26
C ASP A 456 -2.35 20.84 35.94
N HIS A 457 -1.66 19.88 35.32
CA HIS A 457 -0.42 19.35 35.89
C HIS A 457 0.75 20.33 35.70
N PRO A 458 1.67 20.46 36.67
CA PRO A 458 2.84 21.34 36.55
C PRO A 458 3.76 21.04 35.35
N LEU A 459 3.66 19.84 34.75
CA LEU A 459 4.38 19.49 33.51
C LEU A 459 3.73 20.06 32.25
N SER A 460 2.43 20.35 32.26
CA SER A 460 1.68 20.92 31.13
C SER A 460 1.39 22.40 31.32
N ARG A 461 1.15 22.84 32.55
CA ARG A 461 0.73 24.20 32.86
C ARG A 461 1.22 24.63 34.24
N TRP A 462 1.79 25.83 34.31
CA TRP A 462 2.11 26.50 35.56
C TRP A 462 1.33 27.81 35.62
N THR A 463 0.43 27.90 36.59
CA THR A 463 -0.38 29.09 36.84
C THR A 463 0.08 29.74 38.15
N ASN A 464 0.24 31.06 38.12
CA ASN A 464 0.45 31.93 39.27
C ASN A 464 -0.45 33.16 39.08
N ASP A 465 -0.67 33.95 40.13
CA ASP A 465 -1.53 35.15 40.15
C ASP A 465 -1.16 36.19 39.07
N LYS A 466 0.08 36.14 38.55
CA LYS A 466 0.62 37.10 37.59
C LYS A 466 0.78 36.54 36.17
N PHE A 467 0.78 35.22 35.99
CA PHE A 467 0.99 34.61 34.68
C PHE A 467 0.49 33.16 34.62
N THR A 468 0.14 32.72 33.41
CA THR A 468 -0.05 31.32 33.06
C THR A 468 0.98 30.92 32.01
N ALA A 469 1.77 29.89 32.28
CA ALA A 469 2.66 29.28 31.31
C ALA A 469 2.16 27.88 30.94
N THR A 470 2.11 27.57 29.65
CA THR A 470 1.85 26.22 29.14
C THR A 470 3.11 25.66 28.50
N PHE A 471 3.40 24.40 28.79
CA PHE A 471 4.60 23.72 28.32
C PHE A 471 4.25 22.63 27.32
N ASN A 472 5.07 22.49 26.29
CA ASN A 472 5.05 21.31 25.43
C ASN A 472 5.71 20.13 26.13
N PRO A 473 5.47 18.89 25.65
CA PRO A 473 6.12 17.72 26.22
C PRO A 473 7.63 17.90 26.21
N ILE A 474 8.27 17.48 27.30
CA ILE A 474 9.73 17.44 27.37
C ILE A 474 10.22 16.53 26.24
N THR A 475 11.15 17.05 25.45
CA THR A 475 11.81 16.31 24.38
C THR A 475 13.28 16.18 24.75
N ILE A 476 13.79 14.97 24.58
CA ILE A 476 15.14 14.55 24.91
C ILE A 476 15.79 14.12 23.62
N ARG A 477 16.99 14.65 23.38
CA ARG A 477 17.87 14.23 22.30
C ARG A 477 19.19 13.74 22.88
N LEU A 478 19.48 12.47 22.67
CA LEU A 478 20.71 11.84 23.11
C LEU A 478 21.82 12.19 22.13
N LEU A 479 22.96 12.64 22.65
CA LEU A 479 24.14 12.97 21.85
C LEU A 479 25.21 11.89 22.00
N THR A 480 25.99 11.67 20.95
CA THR A 480 27.07 10.68 20.91
C THR A 480 28.20 10.93 21.91
N ASN A 481 28.30 12.14 22.46
CA ASN A 481 29.31 12.55 23.44
C ASN A 481 28.85 12.39 24.90
N ARG A 482 27.91 11.47 25.18
CA ARG A 482 27.31 11.24 26.52
C ARG A 482 26.63 12.48 27.10
N LYS A 483 26.18 13.40 26.24
CA LYS A 483 25.36 14.55 26.64
C LYS A 483 23.94 14.34 26.16
N VAL A 484 23.03 15.07 26.80
CA VAL A 484 21.63 15.12 26.41
C VAL A 484 21.21 16.56 26.25
N ILE A 485 20.46 16.83 25.18
CA ILE A 485 19.72 18.07 25.04
C ILE A 485 18.31 17.79 25.54
N VAL A 486 17.90 18.56 26.55
CA VAL A 486 16.51 18.57 27.01
C VAL A 486 15.88 19.85 26.51
N THR A 487 14.88 19.72 25.64
CA THR A 487 14.10 20.83 25.12
C THR A 487 12.72 20.83 25.74
N GLN A 488 12.36 21.96 26.34
CA GLN A 488 10.99 22.24 26.79
C GLN A 488 10.58 23.58 26.20
N ASN A 489 9.67 23.54 25.24
CA ASN A 489 9.10 24.75 24.67
C ASN A 489 8.00 25.27 25.60
N LYS A 490 8.05 26.56 25.93
CA LYS A 490 7.03 27.21 26.77
C LYS A 490 6.34 28.32 26.00
N MET A 491 5.04 28.44 26.20
CA MET A 491 4.25 29.63 25.88
C MET A 491 3.85 30.29 27.19
N VAL A 492 4.17 31.58 27.35
CA VAL A 492 3.83 32.34 28.55
C VAL A 492 2.75 33.36 28.18
N HIS A 493 1.62 33.28 28.89
CA HIS A 493 0.56 34.29 28.87
C HIS A 493 0.65 35.09 30.16
N THR A 494 1.06 36.36 30.05
CA THR A 494 1.06 37.29 31.19
C THR A 494 -0.24 38.09 31.20
N SER A 495 -0.97 38.06 32.31
CA SER A 495 -2.07 39.00 32.59
C SER A 495 -1.50 40.18 33.37
N LEU A 496 -0.85 41.11 32.68
CA LEU A 496 -0.53 42.41 33.26
C LEU A 496 -1.67 43.36 32.92
N SER A 497 -2.34 43.87 33.96
CA SER A 497 -3.14 45.09 33.87
C SER A 497 -2.20 46.28 33.65
N ASP A 498 -2.42 47.03 32.58
CA ASP A 498 -1.61 48.13 32.04
C ASP A 498 -1.42 49.35 32.97
N HIS A 499 -0.67 49.24 34.07
CA HIS A 499 -0.48 50.40 34.94
C HIS A 499 0.96 50.75 35.38
N PHE A 500 2.02 50.23 34.75
CA PHE A 500 3.37 50.71 35.13
C PHE A 500 4.43 50.92 34.04
N TRP A 501 4.08 50.85 32.75
CA TRP A 501 4.98 51.32 31.69
C TRP A 501 4.18 52.03 30.57
N ASN A 502 4.12 53.35 30.62
CA ASN A 502 3.83 54.18 29.45
C ASN A 502 5.00 54.03 28.46
N ASP A 503 4.80 53.34 27.34
CA ASP A 503 4.44 54.00 26.08
C ASP A 503 4.28 52.97 24.94
N LYS A 504 3.04 52.94 24.40
CA LYS A 504 2.61 52.38 23.10
C LYS A 504 3.14 50.98 22.68
N VAL A 505 2.45 49.92 23.11
CA VAL A 505 2.03 48.79 22.24
C VAL A 505 0.75 48.18 22.84
N THR A 506 -0.41 48.33 22.20
CA THR A 506 -1.59 47.51 22.50
C THR A 506 -1.47 46.17 21.79
N GLY A 507 -1.26 45.10 22.54
CA GLY A 507 -1.31 43.73 22.03
C GLY A 507 -0.98 42.71 23.12
N THR A 508 -1.76 41.63 23.18
CA THR A 508 -1.41 40.41 23.92
C THR A 508 -0.05 39.91 23.44
N SER A 509 1.00 40.16 24.22
CA SER A 509 2.36 39.70 23.87
C SER A 509 2.49 38.20 24.15
N GLN A 510 2.56 37.40 23.09
CA GLN A 510 2.96 36.00 23.15
C GLN A 510 4.48 35.92 23.04
N VAL A 511 5.17 35.71 24.15
CA VAL A 511 6.62 35.47 24.15
C VAL A 511 6.86 33.97 24.00
N VAL A 512 7.28 33.55 22.81
CA VAL A 512 7.78 32.18 22.56
C VAL A 512 9.26 32.17 22.91
N GLY A 513 9.64 31.41 23.93
CA GLY A 513 11.04 31.21 24.32
C GLY A 513 11.36 29.73 24.44
N SER A 514 12.43 29.27 23.77
CA SER A 514 13.03 27.96 24.01
C SER A 514 14.20 28.12 24.99
N SER A 515 14.23 27.33 26.05
CA SER A 515 15.42 27.22 26.90
C SER A 515 16.18 25.95 26.52
N LEU A 516 17.41 26.12 26.03
CA LEU A 516 18.32 25.02 25.75
C LEU A 516 19.28 24.88 26.95
N GLN A 517 19.36 23.70 27.55
CA GLN A 517 20.30 23.42 28.63
C GLN A 517 21.10 22.14 28.37
N TRP A 518 22.35 22.14 28.83
CA TRP A 518 23.33 21.07 28.63
C TRP A 518 23.58 20.34 29.95
N TYR A 519 23.62 19.01 29.92
CA TYR A 519 23.91 18.18 31.09
C TYR A 519 24.98 17.12 30.78
N ASN A 520 25.89 16.89 31.72
CA ASN A 520 26.89 15.80 31.70
C ASN A 520 26.39 14.59 32.50
N PHE A 521 26.72 13.38 32.05
CA PHE A 521 26.12 12.13 32.52
C PHE A 521 26.61 11.58 33.87
N ASP A 522 27.65 12.16 34.49
CA ASP A 522 28.23 11.53 35.69
C ASP A 522 27.32 11.64 36.93
N SER A 523 26.34 12.56 36.92
CA SER A 523 25.14 12.51 37.77
C SER A 523 24.15 13.62 37.33
N VAL A 524 23.02 13.26 36.73
CA VAL A 524 21.90 14.21 36.54
C VAL A 524 20.87 13.96 37.63
N THR A 525 20.97 14.71 38.73
CA THR A 525 19.87 14.81 39.70
C THR A 525 18.97 15.95 39.23
N LEU A 526 17.76 15.62 38.77
CA LEU A 526 16.66 16.56 38.43
C LEU A 526 16.12 17.24 39.71
N GLN A 527 17.00 17.81 40.53
CA GLN A 527 16.72 18.05 41.95
C GLN A 527 16.37 19.50 42.29
N ARG A 528 16.27 20.42 41.32
CA ARG A 528 16.11 21.84 41.68
C ARG A 528 14.82 22.54 41.29
N TRP A 529 13.86 21.87 40.65
CA TRP A 529 12.65 22.58 40.22
C TRP A 529 11.30 21.92 40.51
N LEU A 530 11.18 20.60 40.75
CA LEU A 530 9.83 19.98 40.70
C LEU A 530 9.42 19.03 41.84
N PHE A 531 10.33 18.35 42.56
CA PHE A 531 9.92 17.36 43.58
C PHE A 531 10.90 17.28 44.78
N PRO A 532 10.55 17.74 45.99
CA PRO A 532 11.47 17.69 47.13
C PRO A 532 11.69 16.28 47.72
N ASN A 533 10.81 15.30 47.46
CA ASN A 533 10.73 14.08 48.29
C ASN A 533 10.72 12.73 47.54
N HIS A 534 11.16 12.67 46.29
CA HIS A 534 11.30 11.37 45.59
C HIS A 534 12.65 11.25 44.89
N HIS A 535 13.39 10.19 45.25
CA HIS A 535 14.66 9.83 44.61
C HIS A 535 14.39 8.88 43.44
N LEU A 536 14.62 9.36 42.22
CA LEU A 536 14.83 8.50 41.06
C LEU A 536 16.31 8.63 40.66
N ARG A 537 17.07 7.55 40.79
CA ARG A 537 18.40 7.42 40.19
C ARG A 537 18.22 6.76 38.82
N VAL A 538 18.71 7.41 37.76
CA VAL A 538 18.84 6.83 36.42
C VAL A 538 20.27 6.32 36.26
#